data_AF-A0A412XYD2-F1
#
_entry.id   AF-A0A412XYD2-F1
#
_cell.length_a   1.000
_cell.length_b   1.000
_cell.length_c   1.000
_cell.angle_alpha   90.00
_cell.angle_beta   90.00
_cell.angle_gamma   90.00
#
_symmetry.space_group_name_H-M   'P 1'
#
loop_
_entity.id
_entity.type
_entity.pdbx_description
1 polymer ?
#
loop_
_entity_poly.entity_id
_entity_poly.type
_entity_poly.pdbx_seq_one_letter_code
_entity_poly.pdbx_strand_id
1 'polypeptide(L)'
;MALKDELQALKPLLGTDSPEFYIKMREIAAKYNSEEDKKAIANFVSERLQNIDKKLDVIEESAIKLQLQEVAEIVSLSYLAKKYFNKSRSWLYQRLNGNLVNGKPARFTQEELQTFNNALQDISKKIGSLSISY
;
A
#
# COMPACT_ATOMS: atom_id res chain seq x y z
N MET A 1 23.34 9.21 29.16
CA MET A 1 22.11 8.87 28.41
C MET A 1 22.26 7.45 27.92
N ALA A 2 21.21 6.63 28.01
CA ALA A 2 21.27 5.24 27.55
C ALA A 2 21.18 5.24 26.01
N LEU A 3 21.91 4.35 25.32
CA LEU A 3 21.84 4.15 23.86
C LEU A 3 20.38 4.11 23.35
N LYS A 4 19.50 3.50 24.14
CA LYS A 4 18.07 3.41 23.87
C LYS A 4 17.37 4.78 23.73
N ASP A 5 17.75 5.78 24.52
CA ASP A 5 17.15 7.12 24.49
C ASP A 5 17.60 7.89 23.24
N GLU A 6 18.86 7.75 22.85
CA GLU A 6 19.41 8.37 21.64
C GLU A 6 18.84 7.74 20.37
N LEU A 7 18.67 6.41 20.35
CA LEU A 7 17.94 5.72 19.28
C LEU A 7 16.47 6.17 19.20
N GLN A 8 15.80 6.42 20.33
CA GLN A 8 14.45 6.96 20.31
C GLN A 8 14.37 8.40 19.79
N ALA A 9 15.38 9.23 20.05
CA ALA A 9 15.44 10.59 19.53
C ALA A 9 15.59 10.66 18.00
N LEU A 10 16.02 9.57 17.35
CA LEU A 10 16.08 9.46 15.89
C LEU A 10 14.72 9.14 15.24
N LYS A 11 13.69 8.79 16.03
CA LYS A 11 12.35 8.46 15.52
C LYS A 11 11.74 9.46 14.52
N PRO A 12 11.78 10.79 14.74
CA PRO A 12 11.17 11.75 13.83
C PRO A 12 11.94 11.96 12.52
N LEU A 13 13.24 11.63 12.48
CA LEU A 13 14.10 11.80 11.31
C LEU A 13 14.16 10.55 10.42
N LEU A 14 13.66 9.41 10.91
CA LEU A 14 13.63 8.12 10.21
C LEU A 14 12.68 8.14 8.99
N GLY A 15 13.18 7.74 7.82
CA GLY A 15 12.42 7.72 6.56
C GLY A 15 12.42 9.05 5.80
N THR A 16 13.12 10.06 6.32
CA THR A 16 13.42 11.30 5.60
C THR A 16 14.81 11.18 4.97
N ASP A 17 15.02 11.79 3.81
CA ASP A 17 16.37 11.94 3.22
C ASP A 17 17.14 13.08 3.91
N SER A 18 17.05 13.15 5.24
CA SER A 18 17.69 14.21 6.03
C SER A 18 19.16 13.87 6.29
N PRO A 19 20.11 14.74 5.91
CA PRO A 19 21.52 14.61 6.29
C PRO A 19 21.72 14.48 7.81
N GLU A 20 20.82 15.08 8.59
CA GLU A 20 20.86 15.07 10.06
C GLU A 20 20.68 13.66 10.63
N PHE A 21 19.88 12.82 9.97
CA PHE A 21 19.70 11.42 10.35
C PHE A 21 21.02 10.66 10.26
N TYR A 22 21.72 10.78 9.12
CA TYR A 22 22.99 10.11 8.88
C TYR A 22 24.10 10.59 9.81
N ILE A 23 24.15 11.89 10.11
CA ILE A 23 25.11 12.47 11.06
C ILE A 23 24.87 11.91 12.46
N LYS A 24 23.63 11.94 12.95
CA LYS A 24 23.28 11.42 14.28
C LYS A 24 23.51 9.91 14.39
N MET A 25 23.25 9.14 13.33
CA MET A 25 23.55 7.71 13.36
C MET A 25 25.05 7.44 13.46
N ARG A 26 25.88 8.19 12.72
CA ARG A 26 27.34 8.08 12.83
C ARG A 26 27.84 8.47 14.22
N GLU A 27 27.28 9.52 14.83
CA GLU A 27 27.62 9.92 16.20
C GLU A 27 27.31 8.82 17.22
N ILE A 28 26.13 8.19 17.11
CA ILE A 28 25.73 7.08 17.99
C ILE A 28 26.63 5.86 17.77
N ALA A 29 26.91 5.48 16.51
CA ALA A 29 27.79 4.36 16.20
C ALA A 29 29.25 4.59 16.66
N ALA A 30 29.73 5.83 16.61
CA ALA A 30 31.06 6.19 17.11
C ALA A 30 31.13 6.20 18.65
N LYS A 31 30.04 6.57 19.31
CA LYS A 31 29.92 6.66 20.77
C LYS A 31 29.66 5.30 21.44
N TYR A 32 28.97 4.40 20.75
CA TYR A 32 28.55 3.09 21.24
C TYR A 32 29.08 2.00 20.30
N ASN A 33 30.27 1.47 20.60
CA ASN A 33 31.02 0.56 19.72
C ASN A 33 31.22 -0.85 20.34
N SER A 34 30.52 -1.17 21.43
CA SER A 34 30.49 -2.55 21.93
C SER A 34 29.70 -3.46 20.97
N GLU A 35 29.93 -4.77 21.03
CA GLU A 35 29.21 -5.72 20.18
C GLU A 35 27.71 -5.74 20.52
N GLU A 36 27.36 -5.54 21.79
CA GLU A 36 25.98 -5.38 22.27
C GLU A 36 25.32 -4.12 21.68
N ASP A 37 26.05 -3.01 21.63
CA ASP A 37 25.55 -1.75 21.09
C ASP A 37 25.34 -1.83 19.57
N LYS A 38 26.30 -2.39 18.84
CA LYS A 38 26.17 -2.62 17.39
C LYS A 38 24.95 -3.47 17.07
N LYS A 39 24.70 -4.52 17.87
CA LYS A 39 23.52 -5.37 17.73
C LYS A 39 22.23 -4.62 18.03
N ALA A 40 22.20 -3.76 19.06
CA ALA A 40 21.04 -2.94 19.38
C ALA A 40 20.72 -1.93 18.28
N ILE A 41 21.74 -1.29 17.71
CA ILE A 41 21.62 -0.36 16.58
C ILE A 41 21.11 -1.09 15.33
N ALA A 42 21.69 -2.25 14.98
CA ALA A 42 21.28 -3.04 13.84
C ALA A 42 19.82 -3.51 13.96
N ASN A 43 19.43 -4.04 15.12
CA ASN A 43 18.05 -4.43 15.39
C ASN A 43 17.09 -3.24 15.28
N PHE A 44 17.47 -2.08 15.81
CA PHE A 44 16.67 -0.87 15.73
C PHE A 44 16.44 -0.41 14.29
N VAL A 45 17.45 -0.49 13.41
CA VAL A 45 17.31 -0.15 11.99
C VAL A 45 16.47 -1.21 11.27
N SER A 46 16.76 -2.50 11.46
CA SER A 46 16.05 -3.60 10.79
C SER A 46 14.57 -3.69 11.15
N GLU A 47 14.21 -3.59 12.44
CA GLU A 47 12.82 -3.58 12.89
C GLU A 47 12.05 -2.42 12.25
N ARG A 48 12.73 -1.28 12.03
CA ARG A 48 12.08 -0.05 11.55
C ARG A 48 11.99 0.02 10.03
N LEU A 49 12.96 -0.53 9.30
CA LEU A 49 12.84 -0.75 7.85
C LEU A 49 11.65 -1.67 7.54
N GLN A 50 11.50 -2.77 8.28
CA GLN A 50 10.34 -3.66 8.15
C GLN A 50 8.99 -2.95 8.44
N ASN A 51 9.00 -1.94 9.31
CA ASN A 51 7.81 -1.14 9.60
C ASN A 51 7.52 -0.07 8.52
N ILE A 52 8.53 0.38 7.78
CA ILE A 52 8.36 1.29 6.64
C ILE A 52 7.77 0.55 5.45
N ASP A 53 8.29 -0.64 5.12
CA ASP A 53 7.75 -1.49 4.04
C ASP A 53 6.26 -1.79 4.29
N LYS A 54 5.90 -2.21 5.51
CA LYS A 54 4.50 -2.43 5.90
C LYS A 54 3.63 -1.18 5.79
N LYS A 55 4.19 0.01 6.02
CA LYS A 55 3.45 1.27 5.87
C LYS A 55 3.26 1.64 4.41
N LEU A 56 4.25 1.37 3.55
CA LEU A 56 4.12 1.55 2.10
C LEU A 56 2.99 0.67 1.54
N ASP A 57 2.98 -0.62 1.90
CA ASP A 57 1.93 -1.56 1.47
C ASP A 57 0.53 -1.03 1.82
N VAL A 58 0.36 -0.50 3.04
CA VAL A 58 -0.91 0.06 3.51
C VAL A 58 -1.29 1.35 2.77
N ILE A 59 -0.32 2.19 2.43
CA ILE A 59 -0.54 3.43 1.66
C ILE A 59 -0.94 3.10 0.22
N GLU A 60 -0.26 2.16 -0.43
CA GLU A 60 -0.58 1.72 -1.79
C GLU A 60 -1.98 1.09 -1.86
N GLU A 61 -2.31 0.20 -0.92
CA GLU A 61 -3.66 -0.38 -0.83
C GLU A 61 -4.74 0.71 -0.61
N SER A 62 -4.44 1.72 0.21
CA SER A 62 -5.37 2.83 0.47
C SER A 62 -5.58 3.72 -0.75
N ALA A 63 -4.52 4.02 -1.50
CA ALA A 63 -4.60 4.82 -2.73
C ALA A 63 -5.40 4.09 -3.82
N ILE A 64 -5.13 2.79 -4.02
CA ILE A 64 -5.88 1.94 -4.95
C ILE A 64 -7.36 1.90 -4.56
N LYS A 65 -7.68 1.76 -3.27
CA LYS A 65 -9.07 1.74 -2.78
C LYS A 65 -9.81 3.03 -3.13
N LEU A 66 -9.19 4.20 -2.96
CA LEU A 66 -9.80 5.50 -3.28
C LEU A 66 -10.10 5.63 -4.77
N GLN A 67 -9.11 5.32 -5.63
CA GLN A 67 -9.30 5.34 -7.09
C GLN A 67 -10.43 4.42 -7.54
N LEU A 68 -10.55 3.25 -6.90
CA LEU A 68 -11.58 2.28 -7.23
C LEU A 68 -12.98 2.65 -6.72
N GLN A 69 -13.07 3.41 -5.63
CA GLN A 69 -14.33 3.97 -5.16
C GLN A 69 -14.87 5.02 -6.13
N GLU A 70 -14.03 5.93 -6.62
CA GLU A 70 -14.44 6.93 -7.63
C GLU A 70 -14.94 6.26 -8.91
N VAL A 71 -14.23 5.22 -9.38
CA VAL A 71 -14.65 4.45 -10.56
C VAL A 71 -15.97 3.72 -10.33
N ALA A 72 -16.25 3.24 -9.11
CA ALA A 72 -17.50 2.55 -8.77
C ALA A 72 -18.73 3.48 -8.74
N GLU A 73 -18.54 4.79 -8.58
CA GLU A 73 -19.62 5.78 -8.72
C GLU A 73 -19.98 6.01 -10.19
N ILE A 74 -18.98 5.94 -11.07
CA ILE A 74 -19.16 6.13 -12.52
C ILE A 74 -19.68 4.86 -13.20
N VAL A 75 -19.25 3.69 -12.73
CA VAL A 75 -19.51 2.40 -13.37
C VAL A 75 -20.24 1.45 -12.43
N SER A 76 -21.32 0.83 -12.93
CA SER A 76 -22.05 -0.19 -12.19
C SER A 76 -21.16 -1.38 -11.83
N LEU A 77 -20.85 -1.53 -10.54
CA LEU A 77 -20.13 -2.70 -9.99
C LEU A 77 -20.82 -4.03 -10.33
N SER A 78 -22.15 -4.05 -10.35
CA SER A 78 -22.93 -5.23 -10.73
C SER A 78 -22.68 -5.63 -12.18
N TYR A 79 -22.59 -4.64 -13.08
CA TYR A 79 -22.28 -4.87 -14.49
C TYR A 79 -20.85 -5.39 -14.65
N LEU A 80 -19.88 -4.74 -14.02
CA LEU A 80 -18.48 -5.14 -14.04
C LEU A 80 -18.28 -6.58 -13.58
N ALA A 81 -18.82 -6.92 -12.40
CA ALA A 81 -18.68 -8.25 -11.81
C ALA A 81 -19.30 -9.34 -12.70
N LYS A 82 -20.49 -9.09 -13.25
CA LYS A 82 -21.18 -10.08 -14.12
C LYS A 82 -20.50 -10.19 -15.47
N LYS A 83 -20.19 -9.07 -16.12
CA LYS A 83 -19.74 -9.03 -17.51
C LYS A 83 -18.29 -9.49 -17.70
N TYR A 84 -17.39 -9.10 -16.79
CA TYR A 84 -15.95 -9.34 -16.96
C TYR A 84 -15.40 -10.45 -16.06
N PHE A 85 -16.04 -10.71 -14.91
CA PHE A 85 -15.58 -11.73 -13.97
C PHE A 85 -16.49 -12.96 -13.88
N ASN A 86 -17.71 -12.87 -14.40
CA ASN A 86 -18.77 -13.86 -14.17
C ASN A 86 -18.94 -14.17 -12.66
N LYS A 87 -19.01 -13.11 -11.86
CA LYS A 87 -19.11 -13.15 -10.39
C LYS A 87 -20.19 -12.21 -9.88
N SER A 88 -20.49 -12.32 -8.59
CA SER A 88 -21.46 -11.45 -7.94
C SER A 88 -20.89 -10.05 -7.68
N ARG A 89 -21.78 -9.06 -7.52
CA ARG A 89 -21.39 -7.71 -7.08
C ARG A 89 -20.60 -7.75 -5.77
N SER A 90 -21.05 -8.59 -4.82
CA SER A 90 -20.41 -8.75 -3.50
C SER A 90 -18.97 -9.26 -3.63
N TRP A 91 -18.72 -10.22 -4.53
CA TRP A 91 -17.37 -10.72 -4.79
C TRP A 91 -16.40 -9.62 -5.23
N LEU A 92 -16.85 -8.73 -6.13
CA LEU A 92 -16.04 -7.61 -6.59
C LEU A 92 -15.83 -6.60 -5.46
N TYR A 93 -16.90 -6.23 -4.76
CA TYR A 93 -16.85 -5.33 -3.62
C TYR A 93 -15.88 -5.78 -2.51
N GLN A 94 -15.86 -7.08 -2.21
CA GLN A 94 -14.93 -7.65 -1.21
C GLN A 94 -13.48 -7.47 -1.61
N ARG A 95 -13.13 -7.68 -2.89
CA ARG A 95 -11.75 -7.51 -3.39
C ARG A 95 -11.33 -6.04 -3.46
N LEU A 96 -12.22 -5.16 -3.90
CA LEU A 96 -11.95 -3.71 -3.96
C LEU A 96 -11.64 -3.13 -2.58
N ASN A 97 -12.37 -3.57 -1.55
CA ASN A 97 -12.23 -3.06 -0.19
C ASN A 97 -11.26 -3.88 0.68
N GLY A 98 -10.79 -5.01 0.15
CA GLY A 98 -9.93 -5.91 0.88
C GLY A 98 -10.58 -6.62 2.06
N ASN A 99 -11.90 -6.83 2.02
CA ASN A 99 -12.67 -7.41 3.11
C ASN A 99 -12.18 -8.83 3.45
N LEU A 100 -12.30 -9.21 4.71
CA LEU A 100 -11.99 -10.57 5.14
C LEU A 100 -13.08 -11.55 4.66
N VAL A 101 -12.66 -12.60 3.97
CA VAL A 101 -13.50 -13.72 3.55
C VAL A 101 -12.84 -15.00 4.07
N ASN A 102 -13.54 -15.73 4.94
CA ASN A 102 -12.99 -16.92 5.62
C ASN A 102 -11.66 -16.62 6.36
N GLY A 103 -11.57 -15.46 7.00
CA GLY A 103 -10.39 -15.03 7.76
C GLY A 103 -9.20 -14.57 6.92
N LYS A 104 -9.31 -14.57 5.58
CA LYS A 104 -8.26 -14.09 4.67
C LYS A 104 -8.70 -12.83 3.94
N PRO A 105 -7.82 -11.84 3.73
CA PRO A 105 -8.15 -10.67 2.93
C PRO A 105 -8.47 -11.09 1.49
N ALA A 106 -9.63 -10.69 1.00
CA ALA A 106 -9.95 -10.83 -0.42
C ALA A 106 -9.04 -9.88 -1.21
N ARG A 107 -8.29 -10.42 -2.17
CA ARG A 107 -7.41 -9.68 -3.07
C ARG A 107 -7.63 -10.19 -4.48
N PHE A 108 -7.32 -9.35 -5.46
CA PHE A 108 -7.28 -9.76 -6.85
C PHE A 108 -6.03 -10.60 -7.12
N THR A 109 -6.12 -11.59 -7.99
CA THR A 109 -4.93 -12.16 -8.63
C THR A 109 -4.39 -11.21 -9.71
N GLN A 110 -3.18 -11.46 -10.21
CA GLN A 110 -2.61 -10.66 -11.29
C GLN A 110 -3.47 -10.72 -12.57
N GLU A 111 -4.02 -11.88 -12.89
CA GLU A 111 -4.94 -12.06 -14.02
C GLU A 111 -6.27 -11.33 -13.80
N GLU A 112 -6.79 -11.34 -12.57
CA GLU A 112 -8.00 -10.60 -12.21
C GLU A 112 -7.77 -9.09 -12.30
N LEU A 113 -6.60 -8.58 -11.86
CA LEU A 113 -6.22 -7.18 -12.03
C LEU A 113 -6.14 -6.79 -13.51
N GLN A 114 -5.51 -7.62 -14.34
CA GLN A 114 -5.45 -7.37 -15.78
C GLN A 114 -6.84 -7.36 -16.41
N THR A 115 -7.71 -8.31 -16.02
CA THR A 115 -9.11 -8.35 -16.45
C THR A 115 -9.82 -7.06 -16.05
N PHE A 116 -9.56 -6.55 -14.86
CA PHE A 116 -10.18 -5.33 -14.37
C PHE A 116 -9.75 -4.10 -15.17
N ASN A 117 -8.45 -3.93 -15.41
CA ASN A 117 -7.92 -2.86 -16.24
C ASN A 117 -8.51 -2.88 -17.65
N ASN A 118 -8.61 -4.07 -18.26
CA ASN A 118 -9.24 -4.25 -19.56
C ASN A 118 -10.73 -3.86 -19.55
N ALA A 119 -11.44 -4.19 -18.46
CA ALA A 119 -12.86 -3.82 -18.30
C ALA A 119 -13.04 -2.30 -18.26
N LEU A 120 -12.19 -1.58 -17.53
CA LEU A 120 -12.24 -0.12 -17.44
C LEU A 120 -11.97 0.53 -18.81
N GLN A 121 -11.00 0.03 -19.56
CA GLN A 121 -10.70 0.50 -20.92
C GLN A 121 -11.86 0.25 -21.90
N ASP A 122 -12.50 -0.92 -21.81
CA ASP A 122 -13.66 -1.25 -22.64
C ASP A 122 -14.87 -0.34 -22.33
N ILE A 123 -15.12 -0.05 -21.04
CA ILE A 123 -16.18 0.88 -20.64
C ILE A 123 -15.89 2.30 -21.12
N SER A 124 -14.65 2.77 -20.97
CA SER A 124 -14.22 4.09 -21.48
C SER A 124 -14.50 4.22 -22.98
N LYS A 125 -14.12 3.21 -23.77
CA LYS A 125 -14.40 3.18 -25.22
C LYS A 125 -15.89 3.19 -25.53
N LYS A 126 -16.70 2.40 -24.81
CA LYS A 126 -18.16 2.36 -24.99
C LYS A 126 -18.82 3.69 -24.69
N ILE A 127 -18.42 4.36 -23.61
CA ILE A 127 -18.93 5.68 -23.26
C ILE A 127 -18.50 6.70 -24.31
N GLY A 128 -17.22 6.70 -24.70
CA GLY A 128 -16.67 7.65 -25.66
C GLY A 128 -17.17 7.46 -27.10
N SER A 129 -17.64 6.27 -27.48
CA SER A 129 -18.20 6.00 -28.81
C SER A 129 -19.70 6.23 -28.92
N LEU A 130 -20.40 6.47 -27.80
CA LEU A 130 -21.82 6.77 -27.82
C LEU A 130 -22.04 8.17 -28.40
N SER A 131 -22.63 8.22 -29.59
CA SER A 131 -23.16 9.44 -30.18
C SER A 131 -24.68 9.30 -30.24
N ILE A 132 -25.39 10.24 -29.61
CA ILE A 132 -26.84 10.29 -29.64
C ILE A 132 -27.24 11.42 -30.59
N SER A 133 -27.99 11.07 -31.63
CA SER A 133 -28.61 12.03 -32.55
C SER A 133 -30.09 11.70 -32.65
N TYR A 134 -30.94 12.68 -32.36
CA TYR A 134 -32.38 12.67 -32.61
C TYR A 134 -32.79 13.96 -33.30
#